data_AF-A0A9D7EQT1-F1
#
_entry.id   AF-A0A9D7EQT1-F1
#
_cell.length_a   1.000
_cell.length_b   1.000
_cell.length_c   1.000
_cell.angle_alpha   90.00
_cell.angle_beta   90.00
_cell.angle_gamma   90.00
#
_symmetry.space_group_name_H-M   'P 1'
#
loop_
_entity.id
_entity.type
_entity.pdbx_description
1 polymer ?
#
loop_
_entity_poly.entity_id
_entity_poly.type
_entity_poly.pdbx_seq_one_letter_code
_entity_poly.pdbx_strand_id
1 'polypeptide(L)'
;MNLFKLITVISCFLILTQSCTSQKDFSDTLVIVKRGETVKVKGLDLKITNKGCGREWVSDGGESYEKPVCELAYVLGDSTKYGGRSYKPVYFGDIEISIEKMNVWNKEEDGVPGGACRLWIRKLKQPDATGK
;
A
#
# COMPACT_ATOMS: atom_id res chain seq x y z
N MET A 1 -49.58 44.94 29.33
CA MET A 1 -49.48 43.83 28.36
C MET A 1 -48.28 42.97 28.73
N ASN A 2 -48.57 41.75 29.22
CA ASN A 2 -47.81 40.48 29.19
C ASN A 2 -46.27 40.59 29.18
N LEU A 3 -45.50 40.27 30.23
CA LEU A 3 -45.37 39.01 30.99
C LEU A 3 -45.34 37.75 30.11
N PHE A 4 -44.20 37.41 29.49
CA PHE A 4 -43.89 36.02 29.12
C PHE A 4 -42.38 35.70 29.24
N LYS A 5 -42.09 34.92 30.30
CA LYS A 5 -41.30 33.67 30.34
C LYS A 5 -39.87 33.62 29.75
N LEU A 6 -38.92 33.67 30.69
CA LEU A 6 -37.87 32.68 30.99
C LEU A 6 -37.93 31.35 30.18
N ILE A 7 -36.89 31.05 29.38
CA ILE A 7 -36.38 29.67 29.17
C ILE A 7 -34.85 29.72 29.02
N THR A 8 -34.17 29.32 30.10
CA THR A 8 -32.78 28.88 30.14
C THR A 8 -32.74 27.41 29.73
N VAL A 9 -32.03 27.04 28.67
CA VAL A 9 -31.61 25.64 28.40
C VAL A 9 -30.18 25.71 27.86
N ILE A 10 -29.21 25.66 28.77
CA ILE A 10 -28.38 24.47 29.03
C ILE A 10 -27.43 24.17 27.87
N SER A 11 -26.22 24.66 28.05
CA SER A 11 -24.95 24.08 27.66
C SER A 11 -25.04 22.58 27.36
N CYS A 12 -25.12 22.23 26.07
CA CYS A 12 -24.83 20.88 25.61
C CYS A 12 -23.39 20.88 25.13
N PHE A 13 -22.50 20.61 26.09
CA PHE A 13 -21.29 19.83 25.93
C PHE A 13 -21.05 19.39 24.46
N LEU A 14 -20.22 20.16 23.75
CA LEU A 14 -19.46 19.65 22.61
C LEU A 14 -18.45 18.65 23.19
N ILE A 15 -18.94 17.45 23.49
CA ILE A 15 -18.11 16.27 23.63
C ILE A 15 -17.53 16.07 22.24
N LEU A 16 -16.36 16.67 22.00
CA LEU A 16 -15.39 16.14 21.07
C LEU A 16 -15.05 14.75 21.61
N THR A 17 -15.90 13.77 21.32
CA THR A 17 -15.49 12.38 21.35
C THR A 17 -14.42 12.29 20.29
N GLN A 18 -13.18 12.48 20.73
CA GLN A 18 -12.02 11.91 20.07
C GLN A 18 -12.33 10.42 19.98
N SER A 19 -12.99 10.03 18.90
CA SER A 19 -12.86 8.69 18.38
C SER A 19 -11.38 8.56 18.03
N CYS A 20 -10.57 8.21 19.04
CA CYS A 20 -9.39 7.40 18.86
C CYS A 20 -9.90 6.14 18.17
N THR A 21 -10.04 6.26 16.85
CA THR A 21 -10.33 5.15 15.96
C THR A 21 -9.10 4.29 16.12
N SER A 22 -9.22 3.25 16.95
CA SER A 22 -8.19 2.24 17.14
C SER A 22 -7.75 1.81 15.75
N GLN A 23 -6.57 2.28 15.36
CA GLN A 23 -6.00 2.05 14.05
C GLN A 23 -5.78 0.55 14.01
N LYS A 24 -6.65 -0.19 13.29
CA LYS A 24 -6.54 -1.65 13.18
C LYS A 24 -5.09 -1.99 12.87
N ASP A 25 -4.44 -2.67 13.81
CA ASP A 25 -3.04 -3.03 13.69
C ASP A 25 -2.84 -3.74 12.36
N PHE A 26 -2.11 -3.07 11.46
CA PHE A 26 -1.73 -3.66 10.19
C PHE A 26 -0.72 -4.76 10.46
N SER A 27 -1.07 -5.99 10.06
CA SER A 27 -0.14 -7.11 9.99
C SER A 27 0.43 -7.22 8.58
N ASP A 28 1.67 -7.68 8.47
CA ASP A 28 2.29 -8.01 7.20
C ASP A 28 1.35 -8.83 6.31
N THR A 29 1.32 -8.50 5.02
CA THR A 29 0.37 -9.12 4.09
C THR A 29 0.96 -9.30 2.70
N LEU A 30 0.49 -10.35 2.03
CA LEU A 30 0.77 -10.61 0.63
C LEU A 30 -0.45 -10.22 -0.21
N VAL A 31 -0.21 -9.47 -1.28
CA VAL A 31 -1.26 -9.09 -2.23
C VAL A 31 -0.86 -9.46 -3.64
N ILE A 32 -1.82 -9.95 -4.42
CA ILE A 32 -1.66 -10.15 -5.86
C ILE A 32 -2.39 -9.02 -6.57
N VAL A 33 -1.71 -8.36 -7.50
CA VAL A 33 -2.29 -7.27 -8.31
C VAL A 33 -2.17 -7.63 -9.78
N LYS A 34 -3.30 -7.94 -10.43
CA LYS A 34 -3.34 -8.30 -11.85
C LYS A 34 -3.19 -7.07 -12.74
N ARG A 35 -2.82 -7.28 -14.01
CA ARG A 35 -2.76 -6.21 -15.01
C ARG A 35 -4.10 -5.47 -15.10
N GLY A 36 -4.04 -4.15 -15.03
CA GLY A 36 -5.20 -3.25 -15.04
C GLY A 36 -5.96 -3.17 -13.72
N GLU A 37 -5.55 -3.94 -12.71
CA GLU A 37 -6.23 -3.98 -11.42
C GLU A 37 -5.69 -2.92 -10.45
N THR A 38 -6.58 -2.42 -9.60
CA THR A 38 -6.21 -1.65 -8.41
C THR A 38 -6.70 -2.37 -7.17
N VAL A 39 -5.78 -2.72 -6.28
CA VAL A 39 -6.07 -3.38 -4.99
C VAL A 39 -5.92 -2.37 -3.86
N LYS A 40 -6.89 -2.35 -2.93
CA LYS A 40 -6.78 -1.62 -1.66
C LYS A 40 -6.30 -2.58 -0.57
N VAL A 41 -5.24 -2.21 0.13
CA VAL A 41 -4.63 -3.03 1.19
C VAL A 41 -5.40 -2.80 2.48
N LYS A 42 -5.98 -3.83 3.08
CA LYS A 42 -6.79 -3.66 4.30
C LYS A 42 -5.90 -3.22 5.47
N GLY A 43 -6.37 -2.27 6.27
CA GLY A 43 -5.64 -1.76 7.44
C GLY A 43 -4.61 -0.67 7.11
N LEU A 44 -4.31 -0.46 5.83
CA LEU A 44 -3.57 0.70 5.32
C LEU A 44 -4.49 1.46 4.37
N ASP A 45 -4.39 2.78 4.25
CA ASP A 45 -5.06 3.49 3.14
C ASP A 45 -4.24 3.42 1.84
N LEU A 46 -3.54 2.29 1.64
CA LEU A 46 -2.66 2.04 0.52
C LEU A 46 -3.46 1.44 -0.64
N LYS A 47 -3.38 2.06 -1.81
CA LYS A 47 -3.87 1.53 -3.09
C LYS A 47 -2.68 1.17 -3.98
N ILE A 48 -2.76 0.03 -4.64
CA ILE A 48 -1.73 -0.45 -5.55
C ILE A 48 -2.37 -0.76 -6.90
N THR A 49 -1.90 -0.10 -7.94
CA THR A 49 -2.34 -0.32 -9.32
C THR A 49 -1.23 -0.96 -10.14
N ASN A 50 -1.55 -2.03 -10.85
CA ASN A 50 -0.66 -2.63 -11.84
C ASN A 50 -1.10 -2.19 -13.24
N LYS A 51 -0.34 -1.30 -13.88
CA LYS A 51 -0.63 -0.76 -15.22
C LYS A 51 -0.22 -1.72 -16.34
N GLY A 52 0.68 -2.66 -16.05
CA GLY A 52 1.22 -3.58 -17.04
C GLY A 52 2.37 -4.39 -16.46
N CYS A 53 2.53 -5.60 -16.96
CA CYS A 53 3.68 -6.46 -16.69
C CYS A 53 4.20 -6.98 -18.02
N GLY A 54 5.52 -7.09 -18.15
CA GLY A 54 6.18 -7.45 -19.38
C GLY A 54 7.65 -7.76 -19.17
N ARG A 55 8.42 -7.66 -20.25
CA ARG A 55 9.83 -8.00 -20.28
C ARG A 55 10.62 -6.82 -20.82
N GLU A 56 11.76 -6.56 -20.22
CA GLU A 56 12.68 -5.52 -20.64
C GLU A 56 14.03 -6.18 -20.97
N TRP A 57 14.57 -5.89 -22.15
CA TRP A 57 15.94 -6.26 -22.49
C TRP A 57 16.88 -5.34 -21.73
N VAL A 58 17.76 -5.93 -20.93
CA VAL A 58 18.80 -5.23 -20.20
C VAL A 58 20.15 -5.74 -20.66
N SER A 59 21.10 -4.80 -20.83
CA SER A 59 22.50 -5.12 -21.01
C SER A 59 23.27 -4.72 -19.77
N ASP A 60 23.98 -5.68 -19.19
CA ASP A 60 24.80 -5.49 -18.00
C ASP A 60 26.08 -6.32 -18.14
N GLY A 61 27.24 -5.70 -17.88
CA GLY A 61 28.53 -6.39 -17.96
C GLY A 61 28.90 -7.01 -19.33
N GLY A 62 28.27 -6.60 -20.43
CA GLY A 62 28.49 -7.18 -21.76
C GLY A 62 27.57 -8.36 -22.11
N GLU A 63 26.71 -8.78 -21.18
CA GLU A 63 25.64 -9.74 -21.43
C GLU A 63 24.32 -9.01 -21.71
N SER A 64 23.41 -9.66 -22.44
CA SER A 64 22.05 -9.17 -22.69
C SER A 64 21.05 -10.24 -22.32
N TYR A 65 20.08 -9.89 -21.48
CA TYR A 65 19.04 -10.83 -21.02
C TYR A 65 17.68 -10.13 -20.86
N GLU A 66 16.60 -10.91 -20.91
CA GLU A 66 15.25 -10.43 -20.60
C GLU A 66 15.03 -10.42 -19.09
N LYS A 67 14.61 -9.28 -18.56
CA LYS A 67 14.24 -9.11 -17.17
C LYS A 67 12.73 -8.90 -17.04
N PRO A 68 12.07 -9.49 -16.03
CA PRO A 68 10.66 -9.23 -15.78
C PRO A 68 10.49 -7.82 -15.20
N VAL A 69 9.49 -7.10 -15.70
CA VAL A 69 9.14 -5.76 -15.22
C VAL A 69 7.64 -5.61 -15.10
N CYS A 70 7.22 -4.78 -14.16
CA CYS A 70 5.85 -4.31 -14.06
C CYS A 70 5.81 -2.80 -13.83
N GLU A 71 4.66 -2.20 -14.09
CA GLU A 71 4.40 -0.78 -13.92
C GLU A 71 3.44 -0.61 -12.74
N LEU A 72 4.01 -0.47 -11.55
CA LEU A 72 3.25 -0.38 -10.31
C LEU A 72 3.15 1.07 -9.85
N ALA A 73 1.93 1.51 -9.54
CA ALA A 73 1.66 2.78 -8.88
C ALA A 73 1.12 2.52 -7.48
N TYR A 74 1.72 3.16 -6.48
CA TYR A 74 1.37 3.02 -5.07
C TYR A 74 0.88 4.38 -4.57
N VAL A 75 -0.31 4.41 -3.96
CA VAL A 75 -0.92 5.63 -3.44
C VAL A 75 -1.26 5.44 -1.96
N LEU A 76 -0.70 6.27 -1.08
CA LEU A 76 -0.98 6.30 0.35
C LEU A 76 -1.26 7.74 0.77
N GLY A 77 -2.52 8.05 1.11
CA GLY A 77 -2.96 9.43 1.29
C GLY A 77 -2.69 10.25 0.02
N ASP A 78 -2.02 11.39 0.17
CA ASP A 78 -1.64 12.26 -0.96
C ASP A 78 -0.30 11.88 -1.61
N SER A 79 0.38 10.84 -1.11
CA SER A 79 1.67 10.42 -1.62
C SER A 79 1.53 9.35 -2.69
N THR A 80 2.14 9.59 -3.85
CA THR A 80 2.22 8.62 -4.95
C THR A 80 3.67 8.22 -5.21
N LYS A 81 3.92 6.92 -5.33
CA LYS A 81 5.22 6.37 -5.74
C LYS A 81 5.04 5.38 -6.88
N TYR A 82 6.10 5.17 -7.65
CA TYR A 82 6.13 4.24 -8.77
C TYR A 82 7.23 3.20 -8.58
N GLY A 83 7.02 1.99 -9.08
CA GLY A 83 7.98 0.89 -9.01
C GLY A 83 7.67 -0.21 -10.02
N GLY A 84 8.33 -1.36 -9.87
CA GLY A 84 8.07 -2.53 -10.70
C GLY A 84 9.08 -2.81 -11.82
N ARG A 85 9.93 -1.86 -12.23
CA ARG A 85 11.03 -2.12 -13.19
C ARG A 85 12.27 -2.75 -12.55
N SER A 86 12.27 -2.88 -11.24
CA SER A 86 13.27 -3.60 -10.46
C SER A 86 12.62 -4.27 -9.25
N TYR A 87 13.28 -5.27 -8.69
CA TYR A 87 12.89 -5.89 -7.42
C TYR A 87 13.23 -5.02 -6.20
N LYS A 88 13.62 -3.75 -6.40
CA LYS A 88 13.89 -2.84 -5.30
C LYS A 88 12.59 -2.48 -4.57
N PRO A 89 12.58 -2.51 -3.24
CA PRO A 89 11.40 -2.16 -2.45
C PRO A 89 11.05 -0.67 -2.57
N VAL A 90 9.76 -0.37 -2.41
CA VAL A 90 9.20 0.98 -2.28
C VAL A 90 8.81 1.22 -0.83
N TYR A 91 9.22 2.35 -0.27
CA TYR A 91 8.98 2.67 1.14
C TYR A 91 8.00 3.83 1.30
N PHE A 92 7.07 3.74 2.25
CA PHE A 92 6.27 4.85 2.76
C PHE A 92 6.46 4.93 4.28
N GLY A 93 7.39 5.76 4.73
CA GLY A 93 7.76 5.80 6.15
C GLY A 93 8.27 4.43 6.62
N ASP A 94 7.58 3.83 7.58
CA ASP A 94 7.84 2.50 8.12
C ASP A 94 7.16 1.36 7.32
N ILE A 95 6.43 1.66 6.25
CA ILE A 95 5.86 0.63 5.38
C ILE A 95 6.84 0.31 4.26
N GLU A 96 7.22 -0.96 4.13
CA GLU A 96 7.95 -1.47 2.98
C GLU A 96 7.03 -2.29 2.07
N ILE A 97 7.12 -2.03 0.77
CA ILE A 97 6.42 -2.76 -0.29
C ILE A 97 7.48 -3.39 -1.20
N SER A 98 7.61 -4.71 -1.17
CA SER A 98 8.60 -5.46 -1.95
C SER A 98 7.89 -6.32 -2.99
N ILE A 99 8.53 -6.52 -4.14
CA ILE A 99 8.02 -7.45 -5.15
C ILE A 99 8.56 -8.82 -4.82
N GLU A 100 7.67 -9.74 -4.45
CA GLU A 100 8.05 -11.11 -4.16
C GLU A 100 8.13 -11.92 -5.45
N LYS A 101 7.17 -11.75 -6.38
CA LYS A 101 7.17 -12.45 -7.66
C LYS A 101 6.41 -11.71 -8.75
N MET A 102 6.87 -11.85 -9.99
CA MET A 102 6.20 -11.38 -11.20
C MET A 102 6.00 -12.57 -12.15
N ASN A 103 4.81 -12.74 -12.72
CA ASN A 103 4.58 -13.76 -13.75
C ASN A 103 4.41 -13.12 -15.13
N VAL A 104 5.53 -12.75 -15.76
CA VAL A 104 5.53 -12.11 -17.09
C VAL A 104 5.57 -13.11 -18.24
N TRP A 105 5.93 -14.37 -17.96
CA TRP A 105 5.98 -15.47 -18.92
C TRP A 105 4.73 -16.34 -18.91
N ASN A 106 3.76 -16.03 -18.05
CA ASN A 106 2.49 -16.73 -17.92
C ASN A 106 2.65 -18.23 -17.60
N LYS A 107 3.62 -18.57 -16.74
CA LYS A 107 3.85 -19.95 -16.30
C LYS A 107 2.95 -20.29 -15.11
N GLU A 108 2.23 -21.41 -15.18
CA GLU A 108 1.29 -21.80 -14.12
C GLU A 108 1.99 -22.17 -12.80
N GLU A 109 3.18 -22.76 -12.89
CA GLU A 109 4.05 -23.09 -11.76
C GLU A 109 4.42 -21.88 -10.89
N ASP A 110 4.21 -20.66 -11.40
CA ASP A 110 4.54 -19.46 -10.68
C ASP A 110 3.57 -19.13 -9.53
N GLY A 111 2.39 -19.75 -9.49
CA GLY A 111 1.38 -19.50 -8.44
C GLY A 111 0.85 -18.07 -8.41
N VAL A 112 1.11 -17.30 -9.48
CA VAL A 112 0.70 -15.90 -9.68
C VAL A 112 0.08 -15.83 -11.08
N PRO A 113 -1.09 -15.22 -11.28
CA PRO A 113 -1.70 -15.12 -12.62
C PRO A 113 -0.79 -14.41 -13.62
N GLY A 114 -0.92 -14.75 -14.90
CA GLY A 114 -0.23 -14.07 -16.00
C GLY A 114 -0.38 -12.56 -15.97
N GLY A 115 0.73 -11.84 -16.08
CA GLY A 115 0.78 -10.38 -16.04
C GLY A 115 0.48 -9.78 -14.65
N ALA A 116 0.51 -10.58 -13.59
CA ALA A 116 0.33 -10.10 -12.22
C ALA A 116 1.65 -10.03 -11.44
N CYS A 117 1.63 -9.24 -10.35
CA CYS A 117 2.67 -9.25 -9.33
C CYS A 117 2.10 -9.77 -8.02
N ARG A 118 2.90 -10.56 -7.30
CA ARG A 118 2.73 -10.79 -5.86
C ARG A 118 3.67 -9.85 -5.11
N LEU A 119 3.08 -9.06 -4.21
CA LEU A 119 3.77 -8.04 -3.43
C LEU A 119 3.68 -8.39 -1.96
N TRP A 120 4.79 -8.22 -1.24
CA TRP A 120 4.83 -8.27 0.22
C TRP A 120 4.80 -6.86 0.76
N ILE A 121 3.83 -6.58 1.62
CA ILE A 121 3.66 -5.31 2.31
C ILE A 121 3.90 -5.55 3.79
N ARG A 122 4.86 -4.86 4.38
CA ARG A 122 5.28 -5.07 5.77
C ARG A 122 5.48 -3.76 6.51
N LYS A 123 5.23 -3.78 7.82
CA LYS A 123 5.60 -2.68 8.71
C LYS A 123 6.97 -2.98 9.27
N LEU A 124 7.94 -2.13 8.96
CA LEU A 124 9.27 -2.19 9.54
C LEU A 124 9.14 -1.93 11.04
N LYS A 125 9.64 -2.86 11.85
CA LYS A 125 9.82 -2.58 13.28
C LYS A 125 10.79 -1.41 13.39
N GLN A 126 10.35 -0.30 13.97
CA GLN A 126 11.32 0.71 14.41
C GLN A 126 12.24 0.03 15.41
N PRO A 127 13.58 0.24 15.34
CA PRO A 127 14.44 -0.22 16.41
C PRO A 127 13.91 0.40 17.70
N ASP A 128 13.61 -0.44 18.69
CA ASP A 128 13.13 0.03 19.98
C ASP A 128 14.09 1.11 20.48
N ALA A 129 13.57 2.26 20.90
CA ALA A 129 14.37 3.37 21.44
C ALA A 129 15.12 3.00 22.74
N THR A 130 15.08 1.73 23.15
CA THR A 130 15.89 1.13 24.19
C THR A 130 17.04 0.37 23.54
N GLY A 131 18.07 1.08 23.10
CA GLY A 131 19.40 0.50 22.92
C GLY A 131 19.95 0.09 24.29
N LYS A 132 19.48 -1.05 24.82
CA LYS A 132 20.01 -1.71 26.01
C LYS A 132 20.77 -2.95 25.61
#